data_AF-A0A829HNM5-F1
#
_entry.id   AF-A0A829HNM5-F1
#
_cell.length_a   1.000
_cell.length_b   1.000
_cell.length_c   1.000
_cell.angle_alpha   90.00
_cell.angle_beta   90.00
_cell.angle_gamma   90.00
#
_symmetry.space_group_name_H-M   'P 1'
#
loop_
_entity.id
_entity.type
_entity.pdbx_description
1 polymer ?
#
loop_
_entity_poly.entity_id
_entity_poly.type
_entity_poly.pdbx_seq_one_letter_code
_entity_poly.pdbx_strand_id
1 'polypeptide(L)'
;MITVVALVLSVLITTGHRSQVARDRYDARVLDTAVTWVNTLINMKKSNLDSSVQTLQDGTAGQLSDHLGELIAGVVKLARTVDADAAGEIDSVAIDRRGAGIPGEDVGLPSVERIDRVMVVATSVTRDVNAAPKVNQWHMRLAVSKVGDQLPITGLELLR
;
A
#
# COMPACT_ATOMS: atom_id res chain seq x y z
N MET A 1 7.81 -44.28 25.37
CA MET A 1 8.51 -43.30 24.51
C MET A 1 7.62 -42.73 23.40
N ILE A 2 6.84 -43.56 22.69
CA ILE A 2 6.00 -43.14 21.55
C ILE A 2 4.96 -42.05 21.91
N THR A 3 4.32 -42.16 23.08
CA THR A 3 3.27 -41.23 23.53
C THR A 3 3.80 -39.81 23.78
N VAL A 4 5.01 -39.69 24.31
CA VAL A 4 5.66 -38.39 24.57
C VAL A 4 6.04 -37.71 23.25
N VAL A 5 6.57 -38.47 22.29
CA VAL A 5 6.93 -37.97 20.96
C VAL A 5 5.69 -37.48 20.20
N ALA A 6 4.57 -38.22 20.26
CA ALA A 6 3.32 -37.83 19.61
C ALA A 6 2.72 -36.53 20.19
N LEU A 7 2.83 -36.33 21.51
CA LEU A 7 2.35 -35.12 22.18
C LEU A 7 3.18 -33.89 21.77
N VAL A 8 4.52 -34.04 21.75
CA VAL A 8 5.43 -32.97 21.31
C VAL A 8 5.18 -32.59 19.84
N LEU A 9 5.04 -33.56 18.94
CA LEU A 9 4.70 -33.33 17.53
C LEU A 9 3.37 -32.58 17.37
N SER A 10 2.34 -32.98 18.12
CA SER A 10 1.03 -32.34 18.06
C SER A 10 1.09 -30.87 18.51
N VAL A 11 1.87 -30.57 19.55
CA VAL A 11 2.12 -29.20 20.03
C VAL A 11 2.90 -28.38 18.99
N LEU A 12 3.95 -28.95 18.38
CA LEU A 12 4.73 -28.27 17.34
C LEU A 12 3.90 -27.96 16.09
N ILE A 13 3.07 -28.90 15.64
CA ILE A 13 2.19 -28.72 14.48
C ILE A 13 1.16 -27.62 14.75
N THR A 14 0.52 -27.63 15.92
CA THR A 14 -0.47 -26.60 16.27
C THR A 14 0.16 -25.22 16.48
N THR A 15 1.34 -25.14 17.09
CA THR A 15 2.07 -23.88 17.25
C THR A 15 2.55 -23.35 15.90
N GLY A 16 3.09 -24.24 15.05
CA GLY A 16 3.47 -23.95 13.68
C GLY A 16 2.29 -23.44 12.85
N HIS A 17 1.15 -24.13 12.89
CA HIS A 17 -0.06 -23.76 12.17
C HIS A 17 -0.64 -22.44 12.66
N ARG A 18 -0.71 -22.21 13.98
CA ARG A 18 -1.13 -20.91 14.55
C ARG A 18 -0.21 -19.76 14.13
N SER A 19 1.11 -20.02 14.08
CA SER A 19 2.08 -19.01 13.63
C SER A 19 1.95 -18.70 12.13
N GLN A 20 1.65 -19.71 11.29
CA GLN A 20 1.39 -19.52 9.86
C GLN A 20 0.14 -18.69 9.65
N VAL A 21 -0.97 -19.08 10.29
CA VAL A 21 -2.23 -18.34 10.19
C VAL A 21 -2.10 -16.89 10.69
N ALA A 22 -1.32 -16.65 11.75
CA ALA A 22 -1.05 -15.28 12.22
C ALA A 22 -0.24 -14.46 11.20
N ARG A 23 0.76 -15.06 10.56
CA ARG A 23 1.52 -14.43 9.47
C ARG A 23 0.63 -14.15 8.26
N ASP A 24 -0.18 -15.10 7.83
CA ASP A 24 -1.06 -14.93 6.67
C ASP A 24 -2.08 -13.82 6.90
N ARG A 25 -2.64 -13.72 8.13
CA ARG A 25 -3.52 -12.59 8.49
C ARG A 25 -2.78 -11.26 8.48
N TYR A 26 -1.54 -11.23 8.96
CA TYR A 26 -0.74 -10.01 8.95
C TYR A 26 -0.42 -9.57 7.51
N ASP A 27 0.09 -10.50 6.69
CA ASP A 27 0.40 -10.27 5.27
C ASP A 27 -0.87 -9.79 4.53
N ALA A 28 -2.04 -10.38 4.81
CA ALA A 28 -3.31 -9.93 4.25
C ALA A 28 -3.66 -8.48 4.63
N ARG A 29 -3.45 -8.06 5.89
CA ARG A 29 -3.69 -6.66 6.29
C ARG A 29 -2.71 -5.68 5.64
N VAL A 30 -1.45 -6.08 5.49
CA VAL A 30 -0.45 -5.28 4.77
C VAL A 30 -0.87 -5.06 3.33
N LEU A 31 -1.26 -6.13 2.63
CA LEU A 31 -1.75 -6.08 1.26
C LEU A 31 -3.03 -5.23 1.13
N ASP A 32 -4.00 -5.44 2.02
CA ASP A 32 -5.26 -4.70 2.04
C ASP A 32 -5.05 -3.20 2.29
N THR A 33 -4.12 -2.85 3.17
CA THR A 33 -3.76 -1.46 3.45
C THR A 33 -3.13 -0.80 2.21
N ALA A 34 -2.19 -1.47 1.56
CA ALA A 34 -1.58 -0.98 0.32
C ALA A 34 -2.60 -0.86 -0.82
N VAL A 35 -3.48 -1.86 -0.98
CA VAL A 35 -4.56 -1.88 -1.99
C VAL A 35 -5.52 -0.72 -1.76
N THR A 36 -6.00 -0.52 -0.53
CA THR A 36 -6.95 0.56 -0.20
C THR A 36 -6.34 1.93 -0.50
N TRP A 37 -5.08 2.12 -0.09
CA TRP A 37 -4.37 3.37 -0.34
C TRP A 37 -4.16 3.62 -1.84
N VAL A 38 -3.66 2.64 -2.59
CA VAL A 38 -3.45 2.77 -4.04
C VAL A 38 -4.76 2.95 -4.78
N ASN A 39 -5.80 2.21 -4.42
CA ASN A 39 -7.10 2.29 -5.07
C ASN A 39 -7.69 3.71 -4.94
N THR A 40 -7.48 4.35 -3.78
CA THR A 40 -7.85 5.75 -3.53
C THR A 40 -7.08 6.69 -4.46
N LEU A 41 -5.76 6.48 -4.62
CA LEU A 41 -4.92 7.30 -5.48
C LEU A 41 -5.32 7.20 -6.97
N ILE A 42 -5.47 5.97 -7.50
CA ILE A 42 -5.67 5.75 -8.95
C ILE A 42 -7.10 6.05 -9.42
N ASN A 43 -8.08 6.08 -8.50
CA ASN A 43 -9.48 6.45 -8.77
C ASN A 43 -9.81 7.87 -8.31
N MET A 44 -8.81 8.68 -8.01
CA MET A 44 -8.99 10.07 -7.61
C MET A 44 -9.51 10.89 -8.80
N LYS A 45 -10.60 11.62 -8.57
CA LYS A 45 -11.26 12.49 -9.54
C LYS A 45 -11.86 13.70 -8.84
N LYS A 46 -12.32 14.67 -9.63
CA LYS A 46 -12.86 15.94 -9.12
C LYS A 46 -13.95 15.77 -8.06
N SER A 47 -14.85 14.79 -8.22
CA SER A 47 -15.99 14.58 -7.31
C SER A 47 -15.61 14.01 -5.94
N ASN A 48 -14.46 13.35 -5.81
CA ASN A 48 -13.99 12.72 -4.56
C ASN A 48 -12.60 13.24 -4.16
N LEU A 49 -12.13 14.34 -4.74
CA LEU A 49 -10.75 14.78 -4.61
C LEU A 49 -10.38 15.03 -3.14
N ASP A 50 -11.14 15.88 -2.46
CA ASP A 50 -10.83 16.29 -1.09
C ASP A 50 -10.89 15.09 -0.13
N SER A 51 -11.91 14.23 -0.26
CA SER A 51 -12.02 13.00 0.53
C SER A 51 -10.90 12.00 0.22
N SER A 52 -10.45 11.91 -1.03
CA SER A 52 -9.36 11.01 -1.43
C SER A 52 -8.03 11.51 -0.88
N VAL A 53 -7.75 12.83 -0.96
CA VAL A 53 -6.55 13.43 -0.38
C VAL A 53 -6.53 13.22 1.13
N GLN A 54 -7.65 13.46 1.83
CA GLN A 54 -7.74 13.19 3.26
C GLN A 54 -7.48 11.72 3.58
N THR A 55 -8.11 10.79 2.84
CA THR A 55 -7.92 9.35 3.05
C THR A 55 -6.45 8.93 2.84
N LEU A 56 -5.79 9.48 1.82
CA LEU A 56 -4.37 9.22 1.58
C LEU A 56 -3.50 9.78 2.71
N GLN A 57 -3.82 10.96 3.23
CA GLN A 57 -3.12 11.58 4.37
C GLN A 57 -3.29 10.74 5.64
N ASP A 58 -4.53 10.39 5.99
CA ASP A 58 -4.86 9.57 7.17
C ASP A 58 -4.20 8.19 7.12
N GLY A 59 -4.02 7.64 5.91
CA GLY A 59 -3.32 6.37 5.67
C GLY A 59 -1.80 6.46 5.64
N THR A 60 -1.22 7.66 5.76
CA THR A 60 0.24 7.89 5.73
C THR A 60 0.78 8.40 7.05
N ALA A 61 2.05 8.14 7.31
CA ALA A 61 2.73 8.68 8.49
C ALA A 61 4.22 8.94 8.20
N GLY A 62 4.86 9.67 9.10
CA GLY A 62 6.29 9.95 9.02
C GLY A 62 6.64 10.90 7.87
N GLN A 63 7.85 10.78 7.33
CA GLN A 63 8.33 11.68 6.26
C GLN A 63 7.44 11.65 5.01
N LEU A 64 6.83 10.50 4.69
CA LEU A 64 5.89 10.44 3.56
C LEU A 64 4.69 11.36 3.80
N SER A 65 4.15 11.41 5.02
CA SER A 65 3.04 12.32 5.33
C SER A 65 3.43 13.78 5.14
N ASP A 66 4.65 14.15 5.55
CA ASP A 66 5.16 15.53 5.43
C ASP A 66 5.30 15.98 3.96
N HIS A 67 5.67 15.06 3.08
CA HIS A 67 5.91 15.31 1.66
C HIS A 67 4.81 14.80 0.72
N LEU A 68 3.72 14.23 1.27
CA LEU A 68 2.70 13.54 0.47
C LEU A 68 2.13 14.47 -0.60
N GLY A 69 1.80 15.71 -0.19
CA GLY A 69 1.23 16.71 -1.08
C GLY A 69 2.09 17.01 -2.30
N GLU A 70 3.42 17.02 -2.15
CA GLU A 70 4.37 17.23 -3.24
C GLU A 70 4.42 16.02 -4.18
N LEU A 71 4.44 14.82 -3.61
CA LEU A 71 4.49 13.56 -4.36
C LEU A 71 3.23 13.32 -5.20
N ILE A 72 2.05 13.64 -4.66
CA ILE A 72 0.77 13.46 -5.36
C ILE A 72 0.32 14.71 -6.12
N ALA A 73 1.09 15.81 -6.09
CA ALA A 73 0.72 17.09 -6.70
C ALA A 73 0.32 16.95 -8.18
N GLY A 74 1.05 16.12 -8.92
CA GLY A 74 0.73 15.82 -10.32
C GLY A 74 -0.65 15.17 -10.46
N VAL A 75 -0.93 14.15 -9.66
CA VAL A 75 -2.23 13.44 -9.67
C VAL A 75 -3.36 14.37 -9.27
N VAL A 76 -3.19 15.15 -8.19
CA VAL A 76 -4.16 16.15 -7.73
C VAL A 76 -4.42 17.20 -8.80
N LYS A 77 -3.37 17.68 -9.48
CA LYS A 77 -3.50 18.64 -10.58
C LYS A 77 -4.35 18.06 -11.71
N LEU A 78 -4.04 16.84 -12.17
CA LEU A 78 -4.83 16.17 -13.20
C LEU A 78 -6.30 16.02 -12.79
N ALA A 79 -6.57 15.57 -11.55
CA ALA A 79 -7.92 15.39 -11.03
C ALA A 79 -8.71 16.70 -10.90
N ARG A 80 -8.05 17.86 -10.72
CA ARG A 80 -8.68 19.18 -10.66
C ARG A 80 -8.97 19.78 -12.04
N THR A 81 -8.04 19.65 -12.98
CA THR A 81 -8.08 20.40 -14.24
C THR A 81 -9.05 19.85 -15.28
N VAL A 82 -9.55 18.64 -15.06
CA VAL A 82 -10.43 17.97 -16.01
C VAL A 82 -11.69 17.56 -15.27
N ASP A 83 -12.85 17.64 -15.92
CA ASP A 83 -14.07 16.93 -15.49
C ASP A 83 -13.88 15.41 -15.69
N ALA A 84 -12.71 14.92 -15.28
CA ALA A 84 -12.19 13.63 -15.62
C ALA A 84 -12.75 12.61 -14.68
N ASP A 85 -13.52 11.69 -15.26
CA ASP A 85 -13.71 10.42 -14.61
C ASP A 85 -12.37 9.67 -14.64
N ALA A 86 -12.00 9.14 -13.48
CA ALA A 86 -10.86 8.28 -13.31
C ALA A 86 -11.39 6.91 -12.88
N ALA A 87 -11.03 5.89 -13.65
CA ALA A 87 -11.31 4.50 -13.31
C ALA A 87 -10.00 3.74 -13.38
N GLY A 88 -9.58 3.18 -12.24
CA GLY A 88 -8.37 2.41 -12.10
C GLY A 88 -8.64 1.04 -11.51
N GLU A 89 -7.83 0.08 -11.94
CA GLU A 89 -7.83 -1.31 -11.47
C GLU A 89 -6.41 -1.69 -11.07
N ILE A 90 -6.29 -2.43 -9.98
CA ILE A 90 -5.03 -2.99 -9.53
C ILE A 90 -4.86 -4.34 -10.24
N ASP A 91 -3.87 -4.42 -11.11
CA ASP A 91 -3.56 -5.62 -11.89
C ASP A 91 -2.86 -6.68 -11.04
N SER A 92 -1.97 -6.24 -10.13
CA SER A 92 -1.30 -7.14 -9.19
C SER A 92 -0.79 -6.43 -7.94
N VAL A 93 -0.73 -7.19 -6.85
CA VAL A 93 -0.19 -6.76 -5.56
C VAL A 93 0.63 -7.90 -4.95
N ALA A 94 1.82 -7.61 -4.44
CA ALA A 94 2.66 -8.60 -3.77
C ALA A 94 3.56 -7.99 -2.71
N ILE A 95 3.78 -8.71 -1.60
CA ILE A 95 4.81 -8.36 -0.63
C ILE A 95 6.18 -8.74 -1.21
N ASP A 96 7.07 -7.76 -1.33
CA ASP A 96 8.45 -7.97 -1.77
C ASP A 96 9.30 -8.48 -0.61
N ARG A 97 9.35 -9.81 -0.46
CA ARG A 97 10.13 -10.49 0.59
C ARG A 97 11.64 -10.48 0.37
N ARG A 98 12.11 -10.07 -0.82
CA ARG A 98 13.55 -10.01 -1.14
C ARG A 98 14.07 -8.57 -1.22
N GLY A 99 13.22 -7.59 -0.94
CA GLY A 99 13.25 -6.29 -1.60
C GLY A 99 14.46 -5.41 -1.36
N ALA A 100 14.82 -4.67 -2.41
CA ALA A 100 15.64 -3.47 -2.30
C ALA A 100 14.94 -2.41 -1.43
N GLY A 101 15.72 -1.60 -0.72
CA GLY A 101 15.21 -0.42 -0.01
C GLY A 101 14.49 0.55 -0.93
N ILE A 102 13.50 1.29 -0.42
CA ILE A 102 13.13 2.54 -1.09
C ILE A 102 14.32 3.50 -0.92
N PRO A 103 14.86 4.08 -2.00
CA PRO A 103 15.98 5.02 -1.89
C PRO A 103 15.61 6.21 -1.00
N GLY A 104 16.45 6.49 0.00
CA GLY A 104 16.20 7.58 0.96
C GLY A 104 15.12 7.30 2.01
N GLU A 105 14.75 6.02 2.23
CA GLU A 105 13.78 5.59 3.24
C GLU A 105 14.28 5.90 4.67
N ASP A 106 13.99 7.11 5.15
CA ASP A 106 13.90 7.45 6.56
C ASP A 106 12.42 7.64 6.90
N VAL A 107 11.88 6.74 7.72
CA VAL A 107 10.46 6.74 8.05
C VAL A 107 10.11 7.90 9.00
N GLY A 108 11.08 8.49 9.71
CA GLY A 108 10.81 9.62 10.61
C GLY A 108 9.85 9.33 11.77
N LEU A 109 9.62 8.06 12.10
CA LEU A 109 8.73 7.63 13.19
C LEU A 109 9.52 6.93 14.29
N PRO A 110 9.32 7.31 15.58
CA PRO A 110 9.80 6.52 16.69
C PRO A 110 8.96 5.24 16.82
N SER A 111 9.60 4.10 17.09
CA SER A 111 8.94 2.81 17.39
C SER A 111 8.33 2.04 16.19
N VAL A 112 8.97 2.10 15.02
CA VAL A 112 8.63 1.19 13.91
C VAL A 112 9.07 -0.24 14.26
N GLU A 113 8.11 -1.16 14.34
CA GLU A 113 8.37 -2.56 14.68
C GLU A 113 8.82 -3.37 13.47
N ARG A 114 8.27 -3.06 12.30
CA ARG A 114 8.51 -3.75 11.03
C ARG A 114 8.16 -2.85 9.86
N ILE A 115 8.88 -3.00 8.75
CA ILE A 115 8.55 -2.38 7.47
C ILE A 115 8.35 -3.48 6.44
N ASP A 116 7.18 -3.51 5.82
CA ASP A 116 6.84 -4.44 4.75
C ASP A 116 6.74 -3.68 3.43
N ARG A 117 7.44 -4.18 2.41
CA ARG A 117 7.41 -3.57 1.08
C ARG A 117 6.36 -4.25 0.22
N VAL A 118 5.51 -3.46 -0.40
CA VAL A 118 4.46 -3.94 -1.29
C VAL A 118 4.69 -3.38 -2.68
N MET A 119 4.79 -4.28 -3.65
CA MET A 119 4.79 -3.96 -5.07
C MET A 119 3.35 -3.92 -5.56
N VAL A 120 2.98 -2.85 -6.26
CA VAL A 120 1.66 -2.69 -6.86
C VAL A 120 1.82 -2.32 -8.32
N VAL A 121 1.13 -3.08 -9.18
CA VAL A 121 0.93 -2.74 -10.59
C VAL A 121 -0.55 -2.42 -10.76
N ALA A 122 -0.85 -1.27 -11.35
CA ALA A 122 -2.19 -0.84 -11.62
C ALA A 122 -2.29 -0.11 -12.95
N THR A 123 -3.48 -0.06 -13.50
CA THR A 123 -3.82 0.68 -14.71
C THR A 123 -4.98 1.62 -14.41
N SER A 124 -4.89 2.86 -14.84
CA SER A 124 -6.04 3.78 -14.79
C SER A 124 -6.29 4.48 -16.10
N VAL A 125 -7.55 4.83 -16.34
CA VAL A 125 -7.98 5.62 -17.48
C VAL A 125 -8.54 6.94 -16.98
N THR A 126 -7.98 8.04 -17.49
CA THR A 126 -8.50 9.39 -17.27
C THR A 126 -9.23 9.83 -18.53
N ARG A 127 -10.50 10.24 -18.42
CA ARG A 127 -11.29 10.72 -19.56
C ARG A 127 -11.61 12.20 -19.44
N ASP A 128 -11.10 13.02 -20.35
CA ASP A 128 -11.60 14.39 -20.52
C ASP A 128 -12.80 14.36 -21.48
N VAL A 129 -13.85 15.14 -21.20
CA VAL A 129 -14.97 15.32 -22.13
C VAL A 129 -14.54 15.94 -23.47
N ASN A 130 -13.40 16.63 -23.51
CA ASN A 130 -12.86 17.30 -24.70
C ASN A 130 -11.57 16.68 -25.25
N ALA A 131 -11.10 15.55 -24.71
CA ALA A 131 -9.87 14.90 -25.18
C ALA A 131 -9.97 13.37 -25.21
N ALA A 132 -9.05 12.74 -25.95
CA ALA A 132 -8.97 11.29 -25.98
C ALA A 132 -8.68 10.72 -24.58
N PRO A 133 -9.26 9.56 -24.20
CA PRO A 133 -8.93 8.88 -22.97
C PRO A 133 -7.42 8.62 -22.87
N LYS A 134 -6.84 8.91 -21.70
CA LYS A 134 -5.43 8.66 -21.41
C LYS A 134 -5.31 7.47 -20.48
N VAL A 135 -4.56 6.46 -20.90
CA VAL A 135 -4.18 5.32 -20.06
C VAL A 135 -2.93 5.68 -19.27
N ASN A 136 -2.94 5.47 -17.96
CA ASN A 136 -1.81 5.63 -17.07
C ASN A 136 -1.46 4.27 -16.46
N GLN A 137 -0.20 3.88 -16.58
CA GLN A 137 0.34 2.69 -15.94
C GLN A 137 1.06 3.09 -14.66
N TRP A 138 0.80 2.35 -13.59
CA TRP A 138 1.32 2.62 -12.26
C TRP A 138 2.14 1.42 -11.83
N HIS A 139 3.45 1.63 -11.66
CA HIS A 139 4.32 0.69 -10.99
C HIS A 139 4.79 1.36 -9.70
N MET A 140 4.40 0.82 -8.55
CA MET A 140 4.65 1.46 -7.27
C MET A 140 5.24 0.48 -6.28
N ARG A 141 6.16 0.97 -5.46
CA ARG A 141 6.62 0.31 -4.25
C ARG A 141 6.19 1.14 -3.05
N LEU A 142 5.43 0.52 -2.16
CA LEU A 142 4.99 1.12 -0.90
C LEU A 142 5.76 0.49 0.25
N ALA A 143 6.13 1.30 1.24
CA ALA A 143 6.58 0.82 2.54
C ALA A 143 5.41 0.94 3.52
N VAL A 144 4.96 -0.20 4.04
CA VAL A 144 3.91 -0.32 5.06
C VAL A 144 4.61 -0.58 6.39
N SER A 145 4.56 0.39 7.30
CA SER A 145 5.23 0.27 8.60
C SER A 145 4.26 -0.20 9.68
N LYS A 146 4.66 -1.19 10.48
CA LYS A 146 3.95 -1.57 11.69
C LYS A 146 4.35 -0.65 12.82
N VAL A 147 3.38 0.09 13.35
CA VAL A 147 3.51 0.94 14.54
C VAL A 147 2.35 0.60 15.47
N GLY A 148 2.59 -0.24 16.49
CA GLY A 148 1.52 -0.80 17.31
C GLY A 148 0.54 -1.61 16.46
N ASP A 149 -0.75 -1.24 16.51
CA ASP A 149 -1.81 -1.89 15.73
C ASP A 149 -2.07 -1.22 14.37
N GLN A 150 -1.34 -0.16 14.04
CA GLN A 150 -1.50 0.55 12.77
C GLN A 150 -0.50 0.06 11.70
N LEU A 151 -0.88 0.25 10.43
CA LEU A 151 -0.08 -0.09 9.25
C LEU A 151 0.03 1.11 8.29
N PRO A 152 0.47 2.31 8.73
CA PRO A 152 0.58 3.45 7.83
C PRO A 152 1.53 3.19 6.66
N ILE A 153 1.23 3.82 5.53
CA ILE A 153 2.19 3.95 4.44
C ILE A 153 3.22 5.01 4.83
N THR A 154 4.49 4.64 4.82
CA THR A 154 5.59 5.53 5.24
C THR A 154 6.63 5.76 4.16
N GLY A 155 6.49 5.09 3.03
CA GLY A 155 7.34 5.26 1.87
C GLY A 155 6.58 4.96 0.59
N LEU A 156 6.86 5.73 -0.44
CA LEU A 156 6.28 5.58 -1.77
C LEU A 156 7.35 5.83 -2.82
N GLU A 157 7.51 4.89 -3.74
CA GLU A 157 8.39 5.00 -4.89
C GLU A 157 7.60 4.67 -6.15
N LEU A 158 7.56 5.60 -7.11
CA LEU A 158 7.07 5.32 -8.45
C LEU A 158 8.21 4.73 -9.28
N LEU A 159 8.00 3.50 -9.74
CA LEU A 159 8.93 2.78 -10.60
C LEU A 159 8.67 3.18 -12.06
N ARG A 160 9.75 3.30 -12.83
CA ARG A 160 9.72 3.67 -14.24
C ARG A 160 10.02 2.48 -15.12
#